data_AF-A0A0F7PA88-F1
#
_entry.id   AF-A0A0F7PA88-F1
#
_cell.length_a   1.000
_cell.length_b   1.000
_cell.length_c   1.000
_cell.angle_alpha   90.00
_cell.angle_beta   90.00
_cell.angle_gamma   90.00
#
_symmetry.space_group_name_H-M   'P 1'
#
loop_
_entity.id
_entity.type
_entity.pdbx_description
1 polymer ?
#
loop_
_entity_poly.entity_id
_entity_poly.type
_entity_poly.pdbx_seq_one_letter_code
_entity_poly.pdbx_strand_id
1 'polypeptide(L)'
;MDHTYGDERIAEWLSENQYHPRSPKHGSAACMFFLDDLLHESERFQEAAKNGDIVYQEDYTVGSGESRWNTDLVVGPPEEPIQMEIENDRTIAEGEPEAVWLAIDAKSVMTEHGKARRNRQRDINSFADIMHRHHPGAVTGGLILVNIADRFRSPLRDEGDVTEHDRIKSLVEETVEIFRDIDRAKGKVSPNVDGVGVTVVDHTNLEDGRSTELVTEPPAPQSGDVVEYHEFLEIILETFEERWLTGETPDFESLSENVDLRSALDRQIVELAAVANEVGEGVQEDNLDETVLSRLRNELEETEAVVERIADENLYN
;
A
#
# COMPACT_ATOMS: atom_id res chain seq x y z
N MET A 1 28.84 14.07 -3.01
CA MET A 1 28.17 13.56 -4.23
C MET A 1 26.71 13.83 -4.00
N ASP A 2 26.00 14.19 -5.05
CA ASP A 2 24.55 14.36 -4.97
C ASP A 2 23.92 13.00 -4.65
N HIS A 3 22.81 13.01 -3.92
CA HIS A 3 22.10 11.79 -3.55
C HIS A 3 21.39 11.21 -4.78
N THR A 4 21.50 9.90 -4.99
CA THR A 4 20.83 9.18 -6.07
C THR A 4 19.57 8.54 -5.51
N TYR A 5 18.41 8.94 -6.00
CA TYR A 5 17.12 8.49 -5.47
C TYR A 5 16.77 7.07 -5.89
N GLY A 6 15.79 6.48 -5.22
CA GLY A 6 15.45 5.07 -5.38
C GLY A 6 14.90 4.68 -6.76
N ASP A 7 14.28 5.60 -7.47
CA ASP A 7 13.83 5.42 -8.86
C ASP A 7 15.00 5.32 -9.86
N GLU A 8 16.07 6.09 -9.65
CA GLU A 8 17.32 5.95 -10.39
C GLU A 8 18.06 4.66 -9.99
N ARG A 9 18.20 4.41 -8.68
CA ARG A 9 18.89 3.22 -8.15
C ARG A 9 18.22 1.91 -8.56
N ILE A 10 16.90 1.86 -8.71
CA ILE A 10 16.23 0.63 -9.18
C ILE A 10 16.54 0.33 -10.66
N ALA A 11 16.74 1.36 -11.49
CA ALA A 11 17.18 1.16 -12.88
C ALA A 11 18.61 0.60 -12.93
N GLU A 12 19.51 1.13 -12.10
CA GLU A 12 20.87 0.59 -11.94
C GLU A 12 20.84 -0.87 -11.46
N TRP A 13 20.06 -1.15 -10.42
CA TRP A 13 19.87 -2.49 -9.87
C TRP A 13 19.42 -3.50 -10.93
N LEU A 14 18.44 -3.14 -11.76
CA LEU A 14 17.95 -4.00 -12.84
C LEU A 14 18.99 -4.24 -13.93
N SER A 15 19.85 -3.25 -14.21
CA SER A 15 20.95 -3.40 -15.16
C SER A 15 21.96 -4.45 -14.69
N GLU A 16 22.22 -4.52 -13.39
CA GLU A 16 23.18 -5.45 -12.80
C GLU A 16 22.59 -6.84 -12.56
N ASN A 17 21.32 -6.90 -12.16
CA ASN A 17 20.72 -8.12 -11.62
C ASN A 17 19.75 -8.80 -12.58
N GLN A 18 19.40 -8.17 -13.70
CA GLN A 18 18.29 -8.59 -14.57
C GLN A 18 16.95 -8.66 -13.82
N TYR A 19 15.82 -8.68 -14.53
CA TYR A 19 14.53 -8.85 -13.87
C TYR A 19 14.15 -10.32 -13.71
N HIS A 20 13.66 -10.71 -12.53
CA HIS A 20 13.05 -12.00 -12.29
C HIS A 20 11.72 -11.91 -11.51
N PRO A 21 10.57 -12.33 -12.10
CA PRO A 21 9.24 -12.12 -11.52
C PRO A 21 8.93 -12.93 -10.25
N ARG A 22 9.75 -13.92 -9.92
CA ARG A 22 9.61 -14.69 -8.67
C ARG A 22 10.72 -14.39 -7.65
N SER A 23 11.54 -13.38 -7.94
CA SER A 23 12.60 -12.95 -7.03
C SER A 23 12.04 -11.86 -6.12
N PRO A 24 12.09 -12.03 -4.78
CA PRO A 24 11.71 -10.95 -3.86
C PRO A 24 12.71 -9.78 -3.89
N LYS A 25 13.92 -10.01 -4.43
CA LYS A 25 15.03 -9.06 -4.40
C LYS A 25 14.72 -7.70 -5.03
N HIS A 26 13.81 -7.61 -5.99
CA HIS A 26 13.46 -6.33 -6.62
C HIS A 26 12.60 -5.47 -5.68
N GLY A 27 11.69 -6.10 -4.94
CA GLY A 27 10.87 -5.39 -3.95
C GLY A 27 11.74 -4.92 -2.79
N SER A 28 12.53 -5.83 -2.22
CA SER A 28 13.53 -5.52 -1.18
C SER A 28 14.47 -4.38 -1.61
N ALA A 29 15.07 -4.45 -2.80
CA ALA A 29 15.93 -3.36 -3.29
C ALA A 29 15.19 -2.01 -3.38
N ALA A 30 13.99 -1.98 -3.97
CA ALA A 30 13.19 -0.76 -4.07
C ALA A 30 12.83 -0.18 -2.70
N CYS A 31 12.42 -1.02 -1.75
CA CYS A 31 12.11 -0.62 -0.38
C CYS A 31 13.34 -0.10 0.37
N MET A 32 14.50 -0.74 0.22
CA MET A 32 15.73 -0.27 0.86
C MET A 32 16.24 1.04 0.26
N PHE A 33 16.08 1.25 -1.04
CA PHE A 33 16.38 2.54 -1.64
C PHE A 33 15.42 3.63 -1.14
N PHE A 34 14.12 3.32 -1.06
CA PHE A 34 13.15 4.22 -0.48
C PHE A 34 13.46 4.58 0.98
N LEU A 35 13.87 3.61 1.81
CA LEU A 35 14.28 3.86 3.18
C LEU A 35 15.50 4.79 3.27
N ASP A 36 16.47 4.61 2.38
CA ASP A 36 17.63 5.50 2.28
C ASP A 36 17.21 6.93 1.88
N ASP A 37 16.19 7.08 1.03
CA ASP A 37 15.67 8.38 0.64
C ASP A 37 14.93 9.07 1.80
N LEU A 38 14.16 8.33 2.60
CA LEU A 38 13.55 8.87 3.84
C LEU A 38 14.61 9.41 4.81
N LEU A 39 15.71 8.67 4.99
CA LEU A 39 16.85 9.07 5.84
C LEU A 39 17.62 10.26 5.28
N HIS A 40 17.58 10.46 3.96
CA HIS A 40 18.21 11.58 3.28
C HIS A 40 17.37 12.85 3.38
N GLU A 41 16.07 12.75 3.10
CA GLU A 41 15.15 13.90 3.02
C GLU A 41 14.73 14.46 4.38
N SER A 42 14.61 13.61 5.41
CA SER A 42 14.13 14.06 6.72
C SER A 42 15.20 14.02 7.80
N GLU A 43 15.54 15.20 8.31
CA GLU A 43 16.35 15.33 9.53
C GLU A 43 15.68 14.66 10.74
N ARG A 44 14.34 14.68 10.82
CA ARG A 44 13.59 14.10 11.95
C ARG A 44 13.57 12.59 11.90
N PHE A 45 13.30 12.00 10.74
CA PHE A 45 13.36 10.57 10.53
C PHE A 45 14.77 10.05 10.80
N GLN A 46 15.79 10.78 10.32
CA GLN A 46 17.19 10.48 10.58
C GLN A 46 17.54 10.59 12.07
N GLU A 47 17.05 11.61 12.79
CA GLU A 47 17.28 11.78 14.23
C GLU A 47 16.62 10.66 15.03
N ALA A 48 15.37 10.32 14.73
CA ALA A 48 14.66 9.20 15.35
C ALA A 48 15.41 7.88 15.13
N ALA A 49 15.87 7.61 13.92
CA ALA A 49 16.70 6.45 13.61
C ALA A 49 18.03 6.47 14.41
N LYS A 50 18.70 7.62 14.47
CA LYS A 50 19.97 7.81 15.21
C LYS A 50 19.83 7.67 16.72
N ASN A 51 18.66 7.95 17.26
CA ASN A 51 18.37 7.78 18.68
C ASN A 51 17.93 6.36 19.03
N GLY A 52 17.67 5.51 18.02
CA GLY A 52 17.07 4.19 18.20
C GLY A 52 15.58 4.25 18.53
N ASP A 53 14.91 5.37 18.22
CA ASP A 53 13.47 5.55 18.40
C ASP A 53 12.66 4.81 17.33
N ILE A 54 13.30 4.49 16.19
CA ILE A 54 12.73 3.67 15.12
C ILE A 54 13.72 2.63 14.60
N VAL A 55 13.18 1.50 14.16
CA VAL A 55 13.87 0.39 13.49
C VAL A 55 13.10 -0.01 12.25
N TYR A 56 13.77 -0.70 11.34
CA TYR A 56 13.13 -1.29 10.17
C TYR A 56 13.20 -2.82 10.18
N GLN A 57 12.26 -3.44 9.49
CA GLN A 57 12.26 -4.87 9.20
C GLN A 57 11.75 -5.11 7.77
N GLU A 58 12.47 -5.96 7.03
CA GLU A 58 12.02 -6.47 5.73
C GLU A 58 11.18 -7.74 5.89
N ASP A 59 10.37 -8.07 4.88
CA ASP A 59 9.57 -9.32 4.82
C ASP A 59 8.64 -9.56 6.03
N TYR A 60 8.07 -8.48 6.60
CA TYR A 60 7.19 -8.57 7.77
C TYR A 60 5.86 -9.26 7.43
N THR A 61 5.39 -10.15 8.30
CA THR A 61 4.09 -10.83 8.15
C THR A 61 3.09 -10.27 9.15
N VAL A 62 2.01 -9.68 8.65
CA VAL A 62 0.88 -9.23 9.46
C VAL A 62 -0.27 -10.24 9.40
N GLY A 63 -1.01 -10.36 10.49
CA GLY A 63 -2.24 -11.16 10.57
C GLY A 63 -2.03 -12.68 10.49
N SER A 64 -3.15 -13.41 10.35
CA SER A 64 -3.15 -14.87 10.28
C SER A 64 -4.29 -15.39 9.41
N GLY A 65 -4.18 -16.64 8.92
CA GLY A 65 -5.23 -17.23 8.08
C GLY A 65 -5.52 -16.41 6.82
N GLU A 66 -6.78 -16.03 6.61
CA GLU A 66 -7.24 -15.25 5.45
C GLU A 66 -6.86 -13.76 5.53
N SER A 67 -6.52 -13.24 6.71
CA SER A 67 -6.05 -11.86 6.89
C SER A 67 -4.52 -11.75 6.91
N ARG A 68 -3.82 -12.83 6.52
CA ARG A 68 -2.36 -12.85 6.47
C ARG A 68 -1.85 -12.08 5.25
N TRP A 69 -0.96 -11.12 5.47
CA TRP A 69 -0.23 -10.41 4.42
C TRP A 69 1.26 -10.39 4.72
N ASN A 70 2.09 -10.39 3.68
CA ASN A 70 3.54 -10.22 3.78
C ASN A 70 3.90 -8.91 3.07
N THR A 71 4.44 -7.96 3.83
CA THR A 71 4.83 -6.63 3.36
C THR A 71 6.33 -6.55 3.24
N ASP A 72 6.81 -5.82 2.24
CA ASP A 72 8.24 -5.79 1.91
C ASP A 72 9.07 -5.01 2.94
N LEU A 73 8.53 -3.93 3.52
CA LEU A 73 9.19 -3.10 4.52
C LEU A 73 8.21 -2.60 5.59
N VAL A 74 8.62 -2.62 6.84
CA VAL A 74 7.98 -1.89 7.94
C VAL A 74 8.99 -1.06 8.72
N VAL A 75 8.51 0.03 9.33
CA VAL A 75 9.26 0.87 10.27
C VAL A 75 8.40 1.18 11.49
N GLY A 76 9.00 1.23 12.67
CA GLY A 76 8.35 1.64 13.90
C GLY A 76 9.29 1.56 15.10
N PRO A 77 8.81 1.83 16.32
CA PRO A 77 9.61 1.77 17.54
C PRO A 77 10.07 0.35 17.80
N PRO A 78 11.28 0.13 18.33
CA PRO A 78 11.77 -1.22 18.59
C PRO A 78 11.09 -1.87 19.80
N GLU A 79 10.89 -3.20 19.77
CA GLU A 79 10.38 -3.97 20.93
C GLU A 79 11.33 -3.91 22.14
N GLU A 80 12.64 -3.87 21.89
CA GLU A 80 13.66 -3.71 22.92
C GLU A 80 14.56 -2.50 22.61
N PRO A 81 14.98 -1.70 23.61
CA PRO A 81 15.87 -0.58 23.38
C PRO A 81 17.16 -1.00 22.66
N ILE A 82 17.36 -0.51 21.44
CA ILE A 82 18.55 -0.82 20.66
C ILE A 82 19.67 0.16 21.04
N GLN A 83 20.74 -0.37 21.63
CA GLN A 83 22.01 0.34 21.66
C GLN A 83 22.65 0.18 20.28
N MET A 84 22.54 1.18 19.42
CA MET A 84 23.11 1.10 18.09
C MET A 84 24.63 0.93 18.13
N GLU A 85 25.11 -0.25 17.73
CA GLU A 85 26.36 -0.34 17.01
C GLU A 85 26.01 -0.06 15.55
N ILE A 86 26.38 1.12 15.03
CA ILE A 86 26.21 1.48 13.62
C ILE A 86 27.20 0.61 12.83
N GLU A 87 26.86 -0.67 12.62
CA GLU A 87 27.69 -1.62 11.87
C GLU A 87 27.44 -1.54 10.36
N ASN A 88 26.31 -0.97 9.93
CA ASN A 88 25.91 -0.83 8.54
C ASN A 88 26.07 0.62 8.02
N ASP A 89 26.21 0.79 6.70
CA ASP A 89 26.26 2.10 6.05
C ASP A 89 24.97 2.94 6.26
N ARG A 90 23.87 2.31 6.70
CA ARG A 90 22.58 2.96 7.00
C ARG A 90 22.50 3.40 8.45
N THR A 91 21.99 4.61 8.69
CA THR A 91 21.86 5.20 10.03
C THR A 91 20.59 4.77 10.78
N ILE A 92 19.98 3.64 10.38
CA ILE A 92 18.81 3.03 11.03
C ILE A 92 19.12 1.55 11.29
N ALA A 93 18.71 1.04 12.46
CA ALA A 93 18.95 -0.34 12.83
C ALA A 93 17.87 -1.27 12.25
N GLU A 94 18.28 -2.47 11.85
CA GLU A 94 17.37 -3.57 11.55
C GLU A 94 16.90 -4.20 12.88
N GLY A 95 15.59 -4.38 13.04
CA GLY A 95 15.00 -4.94 14.27
C GLY A 95 13.48 -5.08 14.16
N GLU A 96 12.91 -5.92 15.02
CA GLU A 96 11.45 -6.13 15.08
C GLU A 96 10.77 -4.89 15.72
N PRO A 97 9.84 -4.22 15.00
CA PRO A 97 9.10 -3.11 15.58
C PRO A 97 8.05 -3.59 16.59
N GLU A 98 7.95 -2.93 17.75
CA GLU A 98 6.86 -3.10 18.72
C GLU A 98 5.49 -2.76 18.10
N ALA A 99 5.48 -1.74 17.24
CA ALA A 99 4.31 -1.29 16.50
C ALA A 99 4.71 -0.91 15.08
N VAL A 100 3.81 -1.15 14.12
CA VAL A 100 4.02 -0.75 12.72
C VAL A 100 3.54 0.69 12.55
N TRP A 101 4.46 1.62 12.32
CA TRP A 101 4.17 3.03 12.04
C TRP A 101 4.17 3.34 10.54
N LEU A 102 5.01 2.65 9.78
CA LEU A 102 5.08 2.70 8.32
C LEU A 102 5.11 1.28 7.77
N ALA A 103 4.40 1.04 6.68
CA ALA A 103 4.49 -0.18 5.90
C ALA A 103 4.51 0.15 4.40
N ILE A 104 5.45 -0.45 3.68
CA ILE A 104 5.59 -0.31 2.22
C ILE A 104 5.52 -1.68 1.57
N ASP A 105 4.74 -1.77 0.50
CA ASP A 105 4.62 -2.95 -0.34
C ASP A 105 5.05 -2.63 -1.78
N ALA A 106 6.06 -3.33 -2.27
CA ALA A 106 6.64 -3.13 -3.59
C ALA A 106 6.09 -4.18 -4.58
N LYS A 107 5.77 -3.72 -5.79
CA LYS A 107 5.18 -4.54 -6.85
C LYS A 107 5.70 -4.11 -8.21
N SER A 108 5.58 -5.00 -9.20
CA SER A 108 6.07 -4.75 -10.54
C SER A 108 5.06 -5.16 -11.63
N VAL A 109 5.15 -4.47 -12.77
CA VAL A 109 4.40 -4.70 -14.01
C VAL A 109 5.40 -4.67 -15.17
N MET A 110 6.09 -5.81 -15.41
CA MET A 110 7.27 -5.85 -16.29
C MET A 110 7.01 -6.13 -17.79
N THR A 111 5.76 -6.29 -18.21
CA THR A 111 5.39 -6.61 -19.60
C THR A 111 3.96 -6.17 -19.92
N GLU A 112 3.56 -6.25 -21.19
CA GLU A 112 2.15 -6.14 -21.60
C GLU A 112 1.31 -7.28 -20.98
N HIS A 113 0.82 -7.04 -19.76
CA HIS A 113 -0.11 -7.93 -19.08
C HIS A 113 -1.30 -7.14 -18.55
N GLY A 114 -2.35 -7.05 -19.39
CA GLY A 114 -3.59 -6.35 -19.06
C GLY A 114 -4.21 -6.77 -17.71
N LYS A 115 -4.08 -8.04 -17.33
CA LYS A 115 -4.56 -8.57 -16.02
C LYS A 115 -3.65 -8.19 -14.86
N ALA A 116 -2.33 -8.10 -15.07
CA ALA A 116 -1.37 -7.83 -14.00
C ALA A 116 -1.61 -6.45 -13.38
N ARG A 117 -1.89 -5.43 -14.21
CA ARG A 117 -2.16 -4.05 -13.78
C ARG A 117 -3.26 -3.94 -12.72
N ARG A 118 -4.46 -4.44 -13.04
CA ARG A 118 -5.60 -4.43 -12.10
C ARG A 118 -5.41 -5.36 -10.91
N ASN A 119 -4.64 -6.44 -11.07
CA ASN A 119 -4.29 -7.30 -9.95
C ASN A 119 -3.40 -6.54 -8.97
N ARG A 120 -2.35 -5.86 -9.44
CA ARG A 120 -1.48 -5.05 -8.59
C ARG A 120 -2.21 -3.92 -7.88
N GLN A 121 -3.15 -3.24 -8.54
CA GLN A 121 -4.04 -2.28 -7.87
C GLN A 121 -4.83 -2.93 -6.73
N ARG A 122 -5.46 -4.09 -6.99
CA ARG A 122 -6.18 -4.84 -5.95
C ARG A 122 -5.26 -5.24 -4.80
N ASP A 123 -4.05 -5.67 -5.12
CA ASP A 123 -3.08 -6.11 -4.13
C ASP A 123 -2.69 -4.96 -3.20
N ILE A 124 -2.41 -3.75 -3.73
CA ILE A 124 -2.11 -2.56 -2.91
C ILE A 124 -3.30 -2.16 -2.04
N ASN A 125 -4.52 -2.18 -2.58
CA ASN A 125 -5.71 -1.86 -1.78
C ASN A 125 -5.95 -2.91 -0.67
N SER A 126 -5.76 -4.20 -0.98
CA SER A 126 -5.87 -5.27 0.02
C SER A 126 -4.77 -5.20 1.07
N PHE A 127 -3.55 -4.83 0.67
CA PHE A 127 -2.45 -4.56 1.58
C PHE A 127 -2.82 -3.47 2.60
N ALA A 128 -3.24 -2.29 2.14
CA ALA A 128 -3.59 -1.18 3.02
C ALA A 128 -4.73 -1.57 3.98
N ASP A 129 -5.81 -2.15 3.44
CA ASP A 129 -6.96 -2.62 4.21
C ASP A 129 -6.58 -3.65 5.29
N ILE A 130 -5.75 -4.66 4.95
CA ILE A 130 -5.27 -5.62 5.94
C ILE A 130 -4.34 -4.95 6.97
N MET A 131 -3.45 -4.06 6.52
CA MET A 131 -2.51 -3.37 7.40
C MET A 131 -3.26 -2.53 8.42
N HIS A 132 -4.22 -1.71 7.99
CA HIS A 132 -5.00 -0.84 8.88
C HIS A 132 -5.94 -1.59 9.82
N ARG A 133 -6.38 -2.80 9.48
CA ARG A 133 -7.12 -3.65 10.43
C ARG A 133 -6.28 -4.09 11.63
N HIS A 134 -4.98 -4.31 11.43
CA HIS A 134 -4.08 -4.77 12.49
C HIS A 134 -3.30 -3.62 13.13
N HIS A 135 -3.02 -2.57 12.35
CA HIS A 135 -2.24 -1.40 12.73
C HIS A 135 -2.96 -0.14 12.19
N PRO A 136 -4.05 0.31 12.83
CA PRO A 136 -4.89 1.41 12.32
C PRO A 136 -4.13 2.72 12.07
N GLY A 137 -3.05 2.96 12.80
CA GLY A 137 -2.21 4.15 12.62
C GLY A 137 -1.17 4.06 11.52
N ALA A 138 -0.91 2.88 10.97
CA ALA A 138 0.18 2.70 10.02
C ALA A 138 0.02 3.63 8.81
N VAL A 139 1.10 4.33 8.47
CA VAL A 139 1.25 4.97 7.17
C VAL A 139 1.54 3.86 6.17
N THR A 140 0.82 3.83 5.05
CA THR A 140 0.90 2.74 4.08
C THR A 140 1.25 3.28 2.70
N GLY A 141 2.19 2.63 2.02
CA GLY A 141 2.65 3.03 0.70
C GLY A 141 2.83 1.87 -0.27
N GLY A 142 2.61 2.14 -1.55
CA GLY A 142 2.90 1.19 -2.63
C GLY A 142 4.02 1.68 -3.54
N LEU A 143 5.03 0.85 -3.82
CA LEU A 143 6.06 1.13 -4.84
C LEU A 143 5.80 0.27 -6.07
N ILE A 144 5.55 0.91 -7.23
CA ILE A 144 5.18 0.21 -8.47
C ILE A 144 6.25 0.42 -9.54
N LEU A 145 6.94 -0.65 -9.89
CA LEU A 145 7.87 -0.67 -11.01
C LEU A 145 7.15 -1.07 -12.31
N VAL A 146 7.13 -0.20 -13.31
CA VAL A 146 6.50 -0.46 -14.62
C VAL A 146 7.55 -0.49 -15.71
N ASN A 147 7.50 -1.49 -16.58
CA ASN A 147 8.40 -1.58 -17.73
C ASN A 147 7.72 -1.08 -19.01
N ILE A 148 8.39 -0.20 -19.75
CA ILE A 148 7.93 0.33 -21.04
C ILE A 148 8.60 -0.34 -22.25
N ALA A 149 9.49 -1.30 -22.04
CA ALA A 149 10.20 -1.97 -23.12
C ALA A 149 9.24 -2.61 -24.14
N ASP A 150 9.47 -2.31 -25.42
CA ASP A 150 8.72 -2.89 -26.55
C ASP A 150 9.06 -4.37 -26.76
N ARG A 151 10.15 -4.85 -26.16
CA ARG A 151 10.61 -6.24 -26.20
C ARG A 151 11.12 -6.67 -24.85
N PHE A 152 10.80 -7.89 -24.44
CA PHE A 152 11.20 -8.41 -23.13
C PHE A 152 11.51 -9.92 -23.17
N ARG A 153 12.63 -10.33 -22.56
CA ARG A 153 12.94 -11.75 -22.32
C ARG A 153 12.58 -12.14 -20.89
N SER A 154 11.46 -12.82 -20.70
CA SER A 154 11.12 -13.36 -19.38
C SER A 154 12.06 -14.50 -19.00
N PRO A 155 12.64 -14.51 -17.79
CA PRO A 155 13.50 -15.63 -17.35
C PRO A 155 12.70 -16.90 -17.05
N LEU A 156 11.36 -16.85 -17.11
CA LEU A 156 10.49 -18.02 -16.96
C LEU A 156 10.21 -18.73 -18.29
N ARG A 157 10.67 -18.17 -19.41
CA ARG A 157 10.48 -18.72 -20.75
C ARG A 157 11.78 -19.38 -21.24
N ASP A 158 11.65 -20.18 -22.30
CA ASP A 158 12.79 -20.83 -22.93
C ASP A 158 13.77 -19.79 -23.51
N GLU A 159 15.04 -20.17 -23.59
CA GLU A 159 16.08 -19.33 -24.15
C GLU A 159 15.74 -18.91 -25.59
N GLY A 160 15.67 -17.59 -25.84
CA GLY A 160 15.32 -17.02 -27.14
C GLY A 160 13.83 -16.69 -27.32
N ASP A 161 12.94 -17.02 -26.38
CA ASP A 161 11.53 -16.61 -26.41
C ASP A 161 11.37 -15.17 -25.88
N VAL A 162 11.47 -14.21 -26.81
CA VAL A 162 11.33 -12.78 -26.56
C VAL A 162 9.91 -12.35 -26.92
N THR A 163 9.20 -11.73 -25.99
CA THR A 163 7.89 -11.13 -26.27
C THR A 163 8.06 -9.74 -26.86
N GLU A 164 7.18 -9.39 -27.80
CA GLU A 164 7.06 -8.05 -28.37
C GLU A 164 5.74 -7.44 -27.92
N HIS A 165 5.73 -6.16 -27.59
CA HIS A 165 4.61 -5.46 -26.96
C HIS A 165 4.15 -4.30 -27.83
N ASP A 166 3.08 -4.53 -28.60
CA ASP A 166 2.48 -3.50 -29.41
C ASP A 166 1.71 -2.52 -28.52
N ARG A 167 1.91 -1.21 -28.71
CA ARG A 167 1.24 -0.14 -27.95
C ARG A 167 1.65 -0.07 -26.47
N ILE A 168 2.86 -0.52 -26.13
CA ILE A 168 3.37 -0.49 -24.74
C ILE A 168 3.24 0.89 -24.07
N LYS A 169 3.47 1.98 -24.81
CA LYS A 169 3.31 3.35 -24.29
C LYS A 169 1.88 3.62 -23.78
N SER A 170 0.86 3.28 -24.56
CA SER A 170 -0.54 3.45 -24.15
C SER A 170 -0.90 2.54 -22.97
N LEU A 171 -0.29 1.36 -22.89
CA LEU A 171 -0.53 0.44 -21.77
C LEU A 171 0.13 0.93 -20.48
N VAL A 172 1.31 1.54 -20.55
CA VAL A 172 1.97 2.19 -19.41
C VAL A 172 1.15 3.39 -18.97
N GLU A 173 0.67 4.22 -19.90
CA GLU A 173 -0.23 5.34 -19.61
C GLU A 173 -1.48 4.86 -18.86
N GLU A 174 -2.20 3.87 -19.38
CA GLU A 174 -3.33 3.22 -18.69
C GLU A 174 -2.95 2.66 -17.30
N THR A 175 -1.71 2.19 -17.11
CA THR A 175 -1.25 1.66 -15.81
C THR A 175 -1.06 2.79 -14.82
N VAL A 176 -0.41 3.88 -15.23
CA VAL A 176 -0.20 5.07 -14.41
C VAL A 176 -1.55 5.65 -13.99
N GLU A 177 -2.52 5.76 -14.91
CA GLU A 177 -3.89 6.21 -14.58
C GLU A 177 -4.55 5.32 -13.50
N ILE A 178 -4.42 3.99 -13.60
CA ILE A 178 -4.99 3.06 -12.62
C ILE A 178 -4.49 3.34 -11.19
N PHE A 179 -3.21 3.67 -11.02
CA PHE A 179 -2.64 3.97 -9.71
C PHE A 179 -2.90 5.41 -9.27
N ARG A 180 -3.06 6.33 -10.22
CA ARG A 180 -3.48 7.71 -9.95
C ARG A 180 -4.91 7.75 -9.38
N ASP A 181 -5.79 6.90 -9.91
CA ASP A 181 -7.20 6.81 -9.51
C ASP A 181 -7.44 6.05 -8.18
N ILE A 182 -6.40 5.55 -7.51
CA ILE A 182 -6.57 4.91 -6.20
C ILE A 182 -7.04 5.94 -5.17
N ASP A 183 -8.11 5.61 -4.44
CA ASP A 183 -8.56 6.37 -3.28
C ASP A 183 -7.47 6.38 -2.21
N ARG A 184 -7.10 7.58 -1.75
CA ARG A 184 -6.04 7.79 -0.74
C ARG A 184 -6.61 8.16 0.61
N ALA A 185 -5.84 7.84 1.65
CA ALA A 185 -6.13 8.21 3.03
C ALA A 185 -6.12 9.74 3.26
N LYS A 186 -5.27 10.47 2.51
CA LYS A 186 -5.09 11.93 2.63
C LYS A 186 -4.76 12.35 4.07
N GLY A 187 -3.81 11.63 4.69
CA GLY A 187 -3.35 11.84 6.07
C GLY A 187 -4.29 11.31 7.17
N LYS A 188 -5.50 10.88 6.84
CA LYS A 188 -6.48 10.35 7.80
C LYS A 188 -6.30 8.86 8.02
N VAL A 189 -6.69 8.36 9.19
CA VAL A 189 -6.86 6.92 9.40
C VAL A 189 -8.03 6.42 8.56
N SER A 190 -7.74 5.52 7.62
CA SER A 190 -8.63 5.06 6.56
C SER A 190 -8.11 3.73 6.03
N PRO A 191 -8.93 2.78 5.53
CA PRO A 191 -8.45 1.54 4.90
C PRO A 191 -7.73 1.74 3.56
N ASN A 192 -7.53 2.99 3.15
CA ASN A 192 -6.92 3.37 1.89
C ASN A 192 -5.43 3.61 2.08
N VAL A 193 -4.66 3.40 1.02
CA VAL A 193 -3.22 3.72 1.02
C VAL A 193 -2.98 5.23 1.22
N ASP A 194 -1.89 5.61 1.88
CA ASP A 194 -1.51 7.03 2.00
C ASP A 194 -0.90 7.55 0.69
N GLY A 195 0.00 6.77 0.07
CA GLY A 195 0.65 7.12 -1.20
C GLY A 195 0.99 5.92 -2.08
N VAL A 196 1.16 6.15 -3.38
CA VAL A 196 1.69 5.14 -4.31
C VAL A 196 2.68 5.82 -5.25
N GLY A 197 3.92 5.36 -5.31
CA GLY A 197 4.92 5.82 -6.27
C GLY A 197 5.04 4.87 -7.46
N VAL A 198 5.11 5.40 -8.67
CA VAL A 198 5.25 4.63 -9.91
C VAL A 198 6.54 5.02 -10.62
N THR A 199 7.46 4.06 -10.74
CA THR A 199 8.72 4.23 -11.49
C THR A 199 8.60 3.51 -12.82
N VAL A 200 8.90 4.20 -13.92
CA VAL A 200 8.89 3.61 -15.27
C VAL A 200 10.31 3.38 -15.76
N VAL A 201 10.61 2.16 -16.21
CA VAL A 201 11.92 1.79 -16.77
C VAL A 201 11.79 1.24 -18.17
N ASP A 202 12.80 1.43 -19.01
CA ASP A 202 13.00 0.65 -20.24
C ASP A 202 14.00 -0.47 -19.96
N HIS A 203 13.48 -1.68 -19.74
CA HIS A 203 14.28 -2.85 -19.41
C HIS A 203 13.90 -4.05 -20.28
N THR A 204 14.82 -4.53 -21.12
CA THR A 204 14.55 -5.62 -22.06
C THR A 204 14.84 -7.01 -21.49
N ASN A 205 15.68 -7.10 -20.45
CA ASN A 205 16.25 -8.34 -19.93
C ASN A 205 17.04 -9.16 -20.97
N LEU A 206 17.47 -8.51 -22.07
CA LEU A 206 18.26 -9.09 -23.16
C LEU A 206 19.75 -8.81 -22.94
N GLU A 207 20.60 -9.68 -23.48
CA GLU A 207 22.05 -9.44 -23.60
C GLU A 207 22.36 -8.71 -24.92
N ASP A 208 21.67 -7.59 -25.16
CA ASP A 208 21.79 -6.78 -26.39
C ASP A 208 22.69 -5.55 -26.21
N GLY A 209 23.31 -5.41 -25.02
CA GLY A 209 24.19 -4.29 -24.67
C GLY A 209 23.46 -3.02 -24.24
N ARG A 210 22.12 -3.04 -24.14
CA ARG A 210 21.34 -1.95 -23.57
C ARG A 210 21.30 -2.09 -22.05
N SER A 211 21.67 -1.03 -21.34
CA SER A 211 21.39 -0.91 -19.90
C SER A 211 19.92 -0.58 -19.69
N THR A 212 19.43 -0.81 -18.47
CA THR A 212 18.11 -0.31 -18.06
C THR A 212 18.17 1.21 -18.02
N GLU A 213 17.13 1.87 -18.54
CA GLU A 213 16.99 3.32 -18.48
C GLU A 213 15.79 3.69 -17.60
N LEU A 214 15.97 4.67 -16.70
CA LEU A 214 14.85 5.34 -16.06
C LEU A 214 14.14 6.22 -17.10
N VAL A 215 12.82 6.09 -17.20
CA VAL A 215 12.02 6.86 -18.14
C VAL A 215 11.29 7.95 -17.37
N THR A 216 11.66 9.21 -17.65
CA THR A 216 11.10 10.39 -16.98
C THR A 216 10.09 11.16 -17.85
N GLU A 217 10.07 10.90 -19.16
CA GLU A 217 9.13 11.52 -20.10
C GLU A 217 7.80 10.73 -20.15
N PRO A 218 6.68 11.36 -20.56
CA PRO A 218 5.41 10.67 -20.71
C PRO A 218 5.55 9.39 -21.57
N PRO A 219 4.95 8.27 -21.13
CA PRO A 219 3.84 8.16 -20.17
C PRO A 219 4.26 7.98 -18.70
N ALA A 220 5.53 8.17 -18.33
CA ALA A 220 5.93 8.16 -16.92
C ALA A 220 5.22 9.28 -16.13
N PRO A 221 4.99 9.13 -14.81
CA PRO A 221 4.53 10.22 -13.97
C PRO A 221 5.42 11.45 -14.13
N GLN A 222 4.80 12.63 -14.08
CA GLN A 222 5.50 13.91 -14.22
C GLN A 222 5.52 14.62 -12.86
N SER A 223 6.46 15.55 -12.65
CA SER A 223 6.49 16.35 -11.42
C SER A 223 5.12 16.99 -11.12
N GLY A 224 4.69 16.92 -9.86
CA GLY A 224 3.35 17.31 -9.41
C GLY A 224 2.25 16.25 -9.60
N ASP A 225 2.58 15.08 -10.15
CA ASP A 225 1.67 13.93 -10.21
C ASP A 225 1.73 13.14 -8.90
N VAL A 226 0.58 12.81 -8.33
CA VAL A 226 0.46 12.11 -7.03
C VAL A 226 1.00 10.66 -7.04
N VAL A 227 1.44 10.18 -8.21
CA VAL A 227 2.11 8.89 -8.38
C VAL A 227 3.57 9.01 -8.83
N GLU A 228 4.09 10.22 -8.95
CA GLU A 228 5.52 10.44 -9.17
C GLU A 228 6.30 10.06 -7.90
N TYR A 229 7.54 9.59 -8.06
CA TYR A 229 8.32 8.99 -6.98
C TYR A 229 8.66 9.99 -5.87
N HIS A 230 9.09 11.19 -6.22
CA HIS A 230 9.41 12.23 -5.25
C HIS A 230 8.16 12.77 -4.55
N GLU A 231 7.06 12.98 -5.27
CA GLU A 231 5.77 13.33 -4.68
C GLU A 231 5.27 12.23 -3.71
N PHE A 232 5.44 10.96 -4.07
CA PHE A 232 5.15 9.83 -3.19
C PHE A 232 6.01 9.85 -1.93
N LEU A 233 7.32 10.08 -2.07
CA LEU A 233 8.26 10.18 -0.95
C LEU A 233 7.85 11.30 0.00
N GLU A 234 7.55 12.49 -0.52
CA GLU A 234 7.07 13.63 0.26
C GLU A 234 5.77 13.31 1.01
N ILE A 235 4.77 12.74 0.34
CA ILE A 235 3.49 12.34 0.97
C ILE A 235 3.72 11.37 2.14
N ILE A 236 4.54 10.34 1.96
CA ILE A 236 4.80 9.36 3.01
C ILE A 236 5.55 10.00 4.18
N LEU A 237 6.57 10.79 3.88
CA LEU A 237 7.41 11.45 4.86
C LEU A 237 6.60 12.45 5.71
N GLU A 238 5.84 13.34 5.07
CA GLU A 238 4.95 14.29 5.75
C GLU A 238 3.94 13.55 6.63
N THR A 239 3.26 12.55 6.08
CA THR A 239 2.25 11.78 6.82
C THR A 239 2.87 11.06 8.03
N PHE A 240 4.05 10.48 7.86
CA PHE A 240 4.76 9.80 8.94
C PHE A 240 5.21 10.77 10.03
N GLU A 241 5.83 11.88 9.66
CA GLU A 241 6.31 12.89 10.60
C GLU A 241 5.16 13.51 11.40
N GLU A 242 4.09 13.90 10.73
CA GLU A 242 2.91 14.47 11.37
C GLU A 242 2.28 13.47 12.34
N ARG A 243 2.17 12.20 11.94
CA ARG A 243 1.48 11.20 12.74
C ARG A 243 2.30 10.68 13.92
N TRP A 244 3.62 10.58 13.77
CA TRP A 244 4.46 9.82 14.71
C TRP A 244 5.62 10.58 15.33
N LEU A 245 6.17 11.59 14.65
CA LEU A 245 7.38 12.29 15.14
C LEU A 245 7.09 13.69 15.70
N THR A 246 6.01 14.35 15.27
CA THR A 246 5.76 15.77 15.59
C THR A 246 4.35 16.08 16.08
N GLY A 247 3.34 15.35 15.59
CA GLY A 247 1.96 15.57 16.01
C GLY A 247 1.60 14.86 17.31
N GLU A 248 0.40 15.13 17.79
CA GLU A 248 -0.21 14.30 18.82
C GLU A 248 -0.50 12.93 18.19
N THR A 249 0.04 11.87 18.78
CA THR A 249 -0.24 10.50 18.35
C THR A 249 -1.76 10.30 18.32
N PRO A 250 -2.35 9.87 17.19
CA PRO A 250 -3.80 9.69 17.11
C PRO A 250 -4.28 8.71 18.18
N ASP A 251 -5.43 8.99 18.81
CA ASP A 251 -6.05 8.07 19.75
C ASP A 251 -6.65 6.87 18.99
N PHE A 252 -5.84 5.81 18.85
CA PHE A 252 -6.22 4.62 18.11
C PHE A 252 -7.23 3.72 18.83
N GLU A 253 -7.37 3.84 20.16
CA GLU A 253 -8.42 3.12 20.89
C GLU A 253 -9.78 3.57 20.37
N SER A 254 -9.99 4.89 20.28
CA SER A 254 -11.21 5.48 19.72
C SER A 254 -11.45 5.12 18.24
N LEU A 255 -10.37 4.97 17.44
CA LEU A 255 -10.48 4.67 16.01
C LEU A 255 -10.78 3.19 15.73
N SER A 256 -10.26 2.28 16.55
CA SER A 256 -10.58 0.85 16.47
C SER A 256 -12.06 0.59 16.77
N GLU A 257 -12.63 1.32 17.74
CA GLU A 257 -14.07 1.32 18.03
C GLU A 257 -14.87 1.88 16.85
N ASN A 258 -14.42 2.98 16.24
CA ASN A 258 -15.08 3.59 15.08
C ASN A 258 -15.03 2.73 13.79
N VAL A 259 -13.91 2.05 13.53
CA VAL A 259 -13.78 1.12 12.39
C VAL A 259 -14.65 -0.12 12.58
N ASP A 260 -14.79 -0.61 13.83
CA ASP A 260 -15.74 -1.66 14.18
C ASP A 260 -17.19 -1.18 13.98
N LEU A 261 -17.53 0.05 14.40
CA LEU A 261 -18.86 0.62 14.20
C LEU A 261 -19.23 0.82 12.73
N ARG A 262 -18.29 1.27 11.89
CA ARG A 262 -18.53 1.39 10.45
C ARG A 262 -18.76 0.02 9.82
N SER A 263 -17.95 -0.97 10.18
CA SER A 263 -18.09 -2.35 9.68
C SER A 263 -19.41 -2.96 10.15
N ALA A 264 -19.82 -2.69 11.40
CA ALA A 264 -21.10 -3.09 11.96
C ALA A 264 -22.26 -2.44 11.21
N LEU A 265 -22.18 -1.13 10.90
CA LEU A 265 -23.21 -0.42 10.14
C LEU A 265 -23.35 -0.97 8.73
N ASP A 266 -22.24 -1.17 8.01
CA ASP A 266 -22.24 -1.71 6.65
C ASP A 266 -22.87 -3.11 6.61
N ARG A 267 -22.57 -3.95 7.61
CA ARG A 267 -23.20 -5.27 7.76
C ARG A 267 -24.70 -5.17 7.99
N GLN A 268 -25.13 -4.32 8.92
CA GLN A 268 -26.54 -4.14 9.27
C GLN A 268 -27.36 -3.61 8.09
N ILE A 269 -26.79 -2.72 7.27
CA ILE A 269 -27.44 -2.24 6.04
C ILE A 269 -27.71 -3.40 5.07
N VAL A 270 -26.77 -4.34 4.93
CA VAL A 270 -26.93 -5.51 4.05
C VAL A 270 -27.99 -6.48 4.59
N GLU A 271 -27.96 -6.76 5.89
CA GLU A 271 -28.94 -7.64 6.57
C GLU A 271 -30.36 -7.04 6.48
N LEU A 272 -30.51 -5.74 6.74
CA LEU A 272 -31.77 -5.00 6.59
C LEU A 272 -32.29 -5.02 5.14
N ALA A 273 -31.41 -4.81 4.15
CA ALA A 273 -31.78 -4.85 2.74
C ALA A 273 -32.27 -6.25 2.31
N ALA A 274 -31.65 -7.32 2.81
CA ALA A 274 -32.07 -8.68 2.54
C ALA A 274 -33.47 -8.96 3.10
N VAL A 275 -33.73 -8.60 4.36
CA VAL A 275 -35.04 -8.81 4.99
C VAL A 275 -36.12 -7.92 4.36
N ALA A 276 -35.79 -6.69 3.97
CA ALA A 276 -36.70 -5.81 3.24
C ALA A 276 -37.12 -6.41 1.88
N ASN A 277 -36.20 -7.10 1.18
CA ASN A 277 -36.53 -7.82 -0.05
C ASN A 277 -37.47 -9.01 0.22
N GLU A 278 -37.22 -9.80 1.26
CA GLU A 278 -38.10 -10.91 1.67
C GLU A 278 -39.53 -10.40 1.98
N VAL A 279 -39.66 -9.26 2.66
CA VAL A 279 -40.97 -8.61 2.89
C VAL A 279 -41.63 -8.22 1.57
N GLY A 280 -40.88 -7.63 0.64
CA GLY A 280 -41.38 -7.24 -0.68
C GLY A 280 -41.93 -8.43 -1.48
N GLU A 281 -41.21 -9.55 -1.48
CA GLU A 281 -41.64 -10.80 -2.11
C GLU A 281 -42.89 -11.35 -1.42
N GLY A 282 -42.91 -11.41 -0.08
CA GLY A 282 -44.05 -11.89 0.69
C GLY A 282 -45.33 -11.07 0.46
N VAL A 283 -45.21 -9.75 0.28
CA VAL A 283 -46.35 -8.87 -0.07
C VAL A 283 -46.85 -9.14 -1.49
N GLN A 284 -45.95 -9.36 -2.47
CA GLN A 284 -46.34 -9.65 -3.84
C GLN A 284 -47.06 -11.01 -3.98
N GLU A 285 -46.64 -11.98 -3.19
CA GLU A 285 -47.19 -13.35 -3.22
C GLU A 285 -48.39 -13.55 -2.28
N ASP A 286 -48.83 -12.50 -1.57
CA ASP A 286 -49.89 -12.54 -0.54
C ASP A 286 -49.63 -13.62 0.54
N ASN A 287 -48.34 -13.78 0.89
CA ASN A 287 -47.83 -14.81 1.81
C ASN A 287 -46.84 -14.23 2.82
N LEU A 288 -47.05 -12.98 3.24
CA LEU A 288 -46.24 -12.34 4.26
C LEU A 288 -46.58 -12.94 5.63
N ASP A 289 -45.59 -13.54 6.28
CA ASP A 289 -45.76 -14.11 7.62
C ASP A 289 -45.18 -13.22 8.73
N GLU A 290 -45.62 -13.45 9.97
CA GLU A 290 -45.19 -12.69 11.15
C GLU A 290 -43.69 -12.93 11.48
N THR A 291 -43.10 -14.02 10.99
CA THR A 291 -41.68 -14.34 11.19
C THR A 291 -40.80 -13.38 10.42
N VAL A 292 -41.14 -13.10 9.15
CA VAL A 292 -40.42 -12.15 8.31
C VAL A 292 -40.56 -10.73 8.87
N LEU A 293 -41.77 -10.36 9.33
CA LEU A 293 -42.00 -9.05 9.98
C LEU A 293 -41.24 -8.90 11.30
N SER A 294 -41.11 -9.97 12.07
CA SER A 294 -40.34 -9.96 13.32
C SER A 294 -38.85 -9.81 13.04
N ARG A 295 -38.33 -10.49 12.00
CA ARG A 295 -36.94 -10.29 11.56
C ARG A 295 -36.69 -8.84 11.13
N LEU A 296 -37.58 -8.24 10.35
CA LEU A 296 -37.43 -6.85 9.92
C LEU A 296 -37.33 -5.89 11.12
N ARG A 297 -38.17 -6.09 12.15
CA ARG A 297 -38.13 -5.27 13.37
C ARG A 297 -36.81 -5.42 14.11
N ASN A 298 -36.29 -6.65 14.23
CA ASN A 298 -35.01 -6.90 14.89
C ASN A 298 -33.85 -6.23 14.13
N GLU A 299 -33.78 -6.37 12.81
CA GLU A 299 -32.71 -5.72 12.02
C GLU A 299 -32.77 -4.18 12.11
N LEU A 300 -33.97 -3.61 12.20
CA LEU A 300 -34.15 -2.17 12.42
C LEU A 300 -33.65 -1.73 13.80
N GLU A 301 -33.94 -2.51 14.86
CA GLU A 301 -33.46 -2.24 16.22
C GLU A 301 -31.92 -2.37 16.31
N GLU A 302 -31.34 -3.38 15.66
CA GLU A 302 -29.89 -3.57 15.62
C GLU A 302 -29.19 -2.46 14.83
N THR A 303 -29.75 -2.04 13.70
CA THR A 303 -29.26 -0.89 12.93
C THR A 303 -29.33 0.40 13.76
N GLU A 304 -30.45 0.65 14.44
CA GLU A 304 -30.64 1.81 15.31
C GLU A 304 -29.61 1.82 16.45
N ALA A 305 -29.36 0.69 17.10
CA ALA A 305 -28.35 0.57 18.15
C ALA A 305 -26.92 0.91 17.66
N VAL A 306 -26.57 0.49 16.44
CA VAL A 306 -25.28 0.87 15.84
C VAL A 306 -25.21 2.37 15.54
N VAL A 307 -26.30 2.95 15.00
CA VAL A 307 -26.38 4.40 14.75
C VAL A 307 -26.30 5.21 16.04
N GLU A 308 -26.95 4.77 17.12
CA GLU A 308 -26.87 5.42 18.43
C GLU A 308 -25.44 5.39 18.98
N ARG A 309 -24.74 4.27 18.88
CA ARG A 309 -23.33 4.18 19.27
C ARG A 309 -22.45 5.15 18.48
N ILE A 310 -22.66 5.26 17.16
CA ILE A 310 -21.97 6.23 16.31
C ILE A 310 -22.32 7.67 16.74
N ALA A 311 -23.57 7.95 17.07
CA ALA A 311 -24.01 9.28 17.47
C ALA A 311 -23.42 9.69 18.82
N ASP A 312 -23.35 8.77 19.78
CA ASP A 312 -22.73 8.99 21.08
C ASP A 312 -21.23 9.29 20.94
N GLU A 313 -20.50 8.54 20.11
CA GLU A 313 -19.07 8.79 19.87
C GLU A 313 -18.80 10.14 19.16
N ASN A 314 -19.73 10.64 18.36
CA ASN A 314 -19.61 11.96 17.72
C ASN A 314 -20.03 13.13 18.62
N LEU A 315 -20.71 12.88 19.75
CA LEU A 315 -21.13 13.92 20.70
C LEU A 315 -20.10 14.18 21.81
N TYR A 316 -19.16 13.26 22.01
CA TYR A 316 -18.10 13.34 23.04
C TYR A 316 -16.69 13.61 22.48
N ASN A 317 -16.54 13.74 21.16
CA ASN A 317 -15.37 14.27 20.46
C ASN A 317 -15.60 15.73 20.00
#